data_AF-A0A8I0EX01-F1
#
_entry.id   AF-A0A8I0EX01-F1
#
_cell.length_a   1.000
_cell.length_b   1.000
_cell.length_c   1.000
_cell.angle_alpha   90.00
_cell.angle_beta   90.00
_cell.angle_gamma   90.00
#
_symmetry.space_group_name_H-M   'P 1'
#
loop_
_entity.id
_entity.type
_entity.pdbx_description
1 polymer ?
#
loop_
_entity_poly.entity_id
_entity_poly.type
_entity_poly.pdbx_seq_one_letter_code
_entity_poly.pdbx_strand_id
1 'polypeptide(L)'
;MGIGNTGRRVNAAVGSMAGRVDGHTLEVANHAAAVLTLAVRVLRWPTLVVLVLAWPFIAGLAVIALAADDTWLKVTAGVLALVGAAISAAFGFRRNRILTAVQDEQEFATELGVAVALSDDVGEARLALGQLAGTGGGARVFSRLKGLWRGLGVGPGVLQGANDLPRARWFFPPKIGTTITLFFLALWVVPVSFVSCLLLAIALAAR
;
A
#
# COMPACT_ATOMS: atom_id res chain seq x y z
N MET A 1 4.42 25.75 -14.70
CA MET A 1 3.47 25.45 -15.80
C MET A 1 3.56 23.95 -16.12
N GLY A 2 2.45 23.19 -16.05
CA GLY A 2 2.41 21.83 -16.63
C GLY A 2 1.64 20.72 -15.90
N ILE A 3 1.16 20.90 -14.66
CA ILE A 3 0.50 19.80 -13.91
C ILE A 3 -0.96 19.56 -14.36
N GLY A 4 -1.64 20.57 -14.91
CA GLY A 4 -3.05 20.45 -15.33
C GLY A 4 -3.29 19.72 -16.66
N ASN A 5 -2.30 19.66 -17.55
CA ASN A 5 -2.48 19.07 -18.89
C ASN A 5 -2.39 17.55 -18.89
N THR A 6 -1.63 16.95 -17.96
CA THR A 6 -1.52 15.50 -17.83
C THR A 6 -2.83 14.90 -17.32
N GLY A 7 -3.46 15.52 -16.32
CA GLY A 7 -4.75 15.07 -15.79
C GLY A 7 -5.90 15.14 -16.82
N ARG A 8 -5.96 16.20 -17.64
CA ARG A 8 -6.96 16.31 -18.72
C ARG A 8 -6.78 15.27 -19.82
N ARG A 9 -5.54 14.94 -20.18
CA ARG A 9 -5.25 13.90 -21.19
C ARG A 9 -5.56 12.50 -20.68
N VAL A 10 -5.26 12.21 -19.41
CA VAL A 10 -5.61 10.94 -18.77
C VAL A 10 -7.13 10.80 -18.63
N ASN A 11 -7.85 11.86 -18.21
CA ASN A 11 -9.32 11.82 -18.16
C ASN A 11 -9.96 11.64 -19.54
N ALA A 12 -9.40 12.21 -20.61
CA ALA A 12 -9.88 11.99 -21.97
C ALA A 12 -9.56 10.57 -22.50
N ALA A 13 -8.39 10.02 -22.14
CA ALA A 13 -8.02 8.65 -22.46
C ALA A 13 -8.90 7.64 -21.70
N VAL A 14 -9.18 7.88 -20.42
CA VAL A 14 -10.10 7.07 -19.61
C VAL A 14 -11.53 7.19 -20.12
N GLY A 15 -12.00 8.40 -20.48
CA GLY A 15 -13.34 8.59 -21.05
C GLY A 15 -13.55 7.91 -22.40
N SER A 16 -12.54 7.91 -23.27
CA SER A 16 -12.60 7.21 -24.57
C SER A 16 -12.42 5.69 -24.44
N MET A 17 -11.67 5.21 -23.45
CA MET A 17 -11.55 3.77 -23.14
C MET A 17 -12.78 3.23 -22.41
N ALA A 18 -13.41 4.01 -21.52
CA ALA A 18 -14.63 3.63 -20.83
C ALA A 18 -15.78 3.31 -21.81
N GLY A 19 -15.82 3.99 -22.97
CA GLY A 19 -16.74 3.67 -24.06
C GLY A 19 -16.48 2.33 -24.77
N ARG A 20 -15.32 1.68 -24.54
CA ARG A 20 -14.96 0.34 -25.05
C ARG A 20 -15.08 -0.77 -24.01
N VAL A 21 -15.43 -0.45 -22.76
CA VAL A 21 -15.57 -1.43 -21.69
C VAL A 21 -16.97 -2.04 -21.79
N ASP A 22 -17.05 -3.33 -22.13
CA ASP A 22 -18.32 -4.07 -22.12
C ASP A 22 -19.00 -3.94 -20.75
N GLY A 23 -20.34 -3.81 -20.73
CA GLY A 23 -21.12 -3.62 -19.49
C GLY A 23 -20.82 -4.67 -18.40
N HIS A 24 -20.51 -5.91 -18.80
CA HIS A 24 -20.14 -6.98 -17.88
C HIS A 24 -18.78 -6.75 -17.19
N THR A 25 -17.80 -6.13 -17.87
CA THR A 25 -16.49 -5.80 -17.27
C THR A 25 -16.64 -4.69 -16.24
N LEU A 26 -17.49 -3.70 -16.53
CA LEU A 26 -17.76 -2.59 -15.63
C LEU A 26 -18.44 -3.07 -14.35
N GLU A 27 -19.40 -4.00 -14.47
CA GLU A 27 -20.09 -4.60 -13.33
C GLU A 27 -19.15 -5.38 -12.42
N VAL A 28 -18.27 -6.21 -13.00
CA VAL A 28 -17.23 -6.95 -12.26
C VAL A 28 -16.23 -5.99 -11.60
N ALA A 29 -15.82 -4.92 -12.29
CA ALA A 29 -14.91 -3.91 -11.74
C ALA A 29 -15.54 -3.11 -10.59
N ASN A 30 -16.82 -2.72 -10.68
CA ASN A 30 -17.56 -2.07 -9.60
C ASN A 30 -17.63 -2.96 -8.36
N HIS A 31 -17.95 -4.24 -8.52
CA HIS A 31 -18.01 -5.18 -7.41
C HIS A 31 -16.65 -5.37 -6.74
N ALA A 32 -15.58 -5.54 -7.53
CA ALA A 32 -14.22 -5.66 -7.01
C ALA A 32 -13.77 -4.37 -6.30
N ALA A 33 -14.08 -3.20 -6.85
CA ALA A 33 -13.80 -1.91 -6.23
C ALA A 33 -14.48 -1.76 -4.86
N ALA A 34 -15.75 -2.19 -4.74
CA ALA A 34 -16.46 -2.17 -3.47
C ALA A 34 -15.80 -3.07 -2.42
N VAL A 35 -15.43 -4.31 -2.80
CA VAL A 35 -14.74 -5.25 -1.90
C VAL A 35 -13.38 -4.73 -1.47
N LEU A 36 -12.58 -4.19 -2.40
CA LEU A 36 -11.27 -3.61 -2.11
C LEU A 36 -11.38 -2.36 -1.23
N THR A 37 -12.35 -1.50 -1.50
CA THR A 37 -12.62 -0.30 -0.68
C THR A 37 -13.00 -0.69 0.73
N LEU A 38 -13.85 -1.70 0.90
CA LEU A 38 -14.21 -2.23 2.22
C LEU A 38 -12.98 -2.81 2.93
N ALA A 39 -12.17 -3.62 2.24
CA ALA A 39 -10.94 -4.17 2.81
C ALA A 39 -10.00 -3.07 3.28
N VAL A 40 -9.76 -2.04 2.46
CA VAL A 40 -8.92 -0.89 2.82
C VAL A 40 -9.50 -0.11 4.00
N ARG A 41 -10.82 0.08 4.06
CA ARG A 41 -11.50 0.72 5.20
C ARG A 41 -11.36 -0.09 6.50
N VAL A 42 -11.40 -1.41 6.43
CA VAL A 42 -11.19 -2.28 7.61
C VAL A 42 -9.72 -2.22 8.05
N LEU A 43 -8.77 -2.32 7.12
CA LEU A 43 -7.34 -2.26 7.42
C LEU A 43 -6.85 -0.87 7.86
N ARG A 44 -7.66 0.19 7.72
CA ARG A 44 -7.28 1.56 8.10
C ARG A 44 -6.86 1.68 9.57
N TRP A 45 -7.51 0.94 10.46
CA TRP A 45 -7.30 1.02 11.90
C TRP A 45 -6.08 0.22 12.34
N PRO A 46 -5.94 -1.09 12.02
CA PRO A 46 -4.73 -1.84 12.32
C PRO A 46 -3.46 -1.18 11.81
N THR A 47 -3.49 -0.65 10.57
CA THR A 47 -2.32 0.04 9.98
C THR A 47 -2.00 1.36 10.67
N LEU A 48 -3.01 2.07 11.21
CA LEU A 48 -2.78 3.28 12.00
C LEU A 48 -2.14 2.93 13.35
N VAL A 49 -2.60 1.85 14.01
CA VAL A 49 -2.02 1.37 15.27
C VAL A 49 -0.52 1.08 15.09
N VAL A 50 -0.14 0.35 14.04
CA VAL A 50 1.29 0.07 13.75
C VAL A 50 2.09 1.37 13.59
N LEU A 51 1.54 2.35 12.86
CA LEU A 51 2.21 3.63 12.64
C LEU A 51 2.39 4.41 13.95
N VAL A 52 1.35 4.51 14.78
CA VAL A 52 1.36 5.32 16.01
C VAL A 52 2.18 4.66 17.11
N LEU A 53 2.10 3.34 17.24
CA LEU A 53 2.76 2.58 18.31
C LEU A 53 4.29 2.65 18.23
N ALA A 54 4.86 2.84 17.03
CA ALA A 54 6.30 2.95 16.84
C ALA A 54 6.88 4.28 17.35
N TRP A 55 6.11 5.37 17.29
CA TRP A 55 6.62 6.72 17.53
C TRP A 55 7.18 6.98 18.93
N PRO A 56 6.56 6.51 20.02
CA PRO A 56 7.13 6.69 21.36
C PRO A 56 8.54 6.12 21.50
N PHE A 57 8.82 4.95 20.89
CA PHE A 57 10.13 4.30 20.95
C PHE A 57 11.16 4.99 20.06
N ILE A 58 10.74 5.44 18.87
CA ILE A 58 11.59 6.26 17.98
C ILE A 58 11.96 7.57 18.66
N ALA A 59 11.00 8.21 19.33
CA ALA A 59 11.23 9.43 20.10
C ALA A 59 12.17 9.18 21.29
N GLY A 60 12.00 8.07 22.02
CA GLY A 60 12.92 7.65 23.08
C GLY A 60 14.35 7.48 22.57
N LEU A 61 14.55 6.80 21.44
CA LEU A 61 15.86 6.67 20.79
C LEU A 61 16.46 8.04 20.40
N ALA A 62 15.64 8.96 19.88
CA ALA A 62 16.10 10.30 19.55
C ALA A 62 16.52 11.09 20.81
N VAL A 63 15.79 10.97 21.91
CA VAL A 63 16.15 11.59 23.20
C VAL A 63 17.47 11.01 23.72
N ILE A 64 17.65 9.69 23.69
CA ILE A 64 18.91 9.04 24.08
C ILE A 64 20.07 9.55 23.21
N ALA A 65 19.87 9.70 21.90
CA ALA A 65 20.89 10.21 21.00
C ALA A 65 21.32 11.65 21.33
N LEU A 66 20.40 12.48 21.82
CA LEU A 66 20.69 13.87 22.20
C LEU A 66 21.28 14.00 23.61
N ALA A 67 20.90 13.10 24.53
CA ALA A 67 21.30 13.14 25.93
C ALA A 67 22.62 12.40 26.22
N ALA A 68 23.05 11.48 25.35
CA ALA A 68 24.27 10.70 25.56
C ALA A 68 25.54 11.53 25.28
N ASP A 69 26.44 11.57 26.27
CA ASP A 69 27.79 12.14 26.11
C ASP A 69 28.73 11.19 25.34
N ASP A 70 28.46 9.89 25.40
CA ASP A 70 29.24 8.88 24.71
C ASP A 70 28.90 8.82 23.22
N THR A 71 29.93 9.00 22.39
CA THR A 71 29.82 9.01 20.93
C THR A 71 29.19 7.74 20.37
N TRP A 72 29.49 6.56 20.92
CA TRP A 72 28.92 5.29 20.47
C TRP A 72 27.41 5.24 20.74
N LEU A 73 26.98 5.50 21.99
CA LEU A 73 25.56 5.54 22.36
C LEU A 73 24.78 6.53 21.51
N LYS A 74 25.33 7.74 21.35
CA LYS A 74 24.75 8.82 20.55
C LYS A 74 24.55 8.42 19.09
N VAL A 75 25.58 7.88 18.44
CA VAL A 75 25.52 7.48 17.03
C VAL A 75 24.56 6.29 16.86
N THR A 76 24.65 5.26 17.69
CA THR A 76 23.79 4.08 17.57
C THR A 76 22.31 4.43 17.77
N ALA A 77 21.98 5.17 18.82
CA ALA A 77 20.60 5.61 19.08
C ALA A 77 20.08 6.51 17.95
N GLY A 78 20.91 7.44 17.46
CA GLY A 78 20.57 8.35 16.38
C GLY A 78 20.29 7.61 15.06
N VAL A 79 21.14 6.66 14.67
CA VAL A 79 20.95 5.85 13.46
C VAL A 79 19.66 5.04 13.55
N LEU A 80 19.40 4.38 14.69
CA LEU A 80 18.18 3.59 14.88
C LEU A 80 16.92 4.47 14.85
N ALA A 81 16.96 5.65 15.46
CA ALA A 81 15.85 6.61 15.40
C ALA A 81 15.60 7.07 13.96
N LEU A 82 16.64 7.42 13.22
CA LEU A 82 16.54 7.86 11.82
C LEU A 82 15.98 6.76 10.90
N VAL A 83 16.49 5.53 11.01
CA VAL A 83 16.01 4.39 10.21
C VAL A 83 14.56 4.06 10.55
N GLY A 84 14.21 4.01 11.84
CA GLY A 84 12.85 3.76 12.30
C GLY A 84 11.86 4.84 11.82
N ALA A 85 12.27 6.11 11.89
CA ALA A 85 11.48 7.23 11.38
C ALA A 85 11.29 7.17 9.87
N ALA A 86 12.35 6.85 9.10
CA ALA A 86 12.28 6.74 7.65
C ALA A 86 11.32 5.63 7.19
N ILE A 87 11.39 4.45 7.80
CA ILE A 87 10.48 3.33 7.50
C ILE A 87 9.03 3.70 7.87
N SER A 88 8.82 4.30 9.04
CA SER A 88 7.49 4.73 9.51
C SER A 88 6.89 5.81 8.62
N ALA A 89 7.69 6.78 8.18
CA ALA A 89 7.28 7.83 7.25
C ALA A 89 6.94 7.27 5.87
N ALA A 90 7.77 6.37 5.33
CA ALA A 90 7.51 5.70 4.06
C ALA A 90 6.20 4.88 4.12
N PHE A 91 5.93 4.23 5.25
CA PHE A 91 4.69 3.48 5.48
C PHE A 91 3.47 4.39 5.56
N GLY A 92 3.57 5.48 6.32
CA GLY A 92 2.52 6.49 6.42
C GLY A 92 2.17 7.11 5.06
N PHE A 93 3.19 7.44 4.27
CA PHE A 93 3.01 7.95 2.91
C PHE A 93 2.30 6.94 2.01
N ARG A 94 2.74 5.68 2.03
CA ARG A 94 2.14 4.59 1.25
C ARG A 94 0.67 4.37 1.65
N ARG A 95 0.42 4.31 2.96
CA ARG A 95 -0.93 4.18 3.54
C ARG A 95 -1.84 5.32 3.08
N ASN A 96 -1.37 6.57 3.15
CA ASN A 96 -2.15 7.72 2.73
C ASN A 96 -2.54 7.64 1.25
N ARG A 97 -1.60 7.28 0.37
CA ARG A 97 -1.86 7.12 -1.07
C ARG A 97 -2.92 6.05 -1.36
N ILE A 98 -2.89 4.92 -0.66
CA ILE A 98 -3.88 3.84 -0.82
C ILE A 98 -5.25 4.29 -0.32
N LEU A 99 -5.31 4.98 0.82
CA LEU A 99 -6.56 5.51 1.35
C LEU A 99 -7.18 6.55 0.41
N THR A 100 -6.37 7.47 -0.14
CA THR A 100 -6.83 8.45 -1.12
C THR A 100 -7.29 7.78 -2.42
N ALA A 101 -6.62 6.70 -2.86
CA ALA A 101 -7.00 6.01 -4.09
C ALA A 101 -8.44 5.47 -4.04
N VAL A 102 -8.87 4.95 -2.88
CA VAL A 102 -10.20 4.36 -2.68
C VAL A 102 -11.24 5.34 -2.12
N GLN A 103 -10.91 6.63 -2.00
CA GLN A 103 -11.88 7.63 -1.52
C GLN A 103 -13.03 7.83 -2.52
N ASP A 104 -12.73 7.78 -3.81
CA ASP A 104 -13.73 7.82 -4.88
C ASP A 104 -13.84 6.43 -5.50
N GLU A 105 -14.85 5.70 -5.04
CA GLU A 105 -15.09 4.31 -5.42
C GLU A 105 -15.47 4.18 -6.89
N GLN A 106 -16.19 5.17 -7.46
CA GLN A 106 -16.62 5.15 -8.86
C GLN A 106 -15.45 5.38 -9.81
N GLU A 107 -14.60 6.38 -9.53
CA GLU A 107 -13.39 6.60 -10.32
C GLU A 107 -12.42 5.41 -10.19
N PHE A 108 -12.30 4.83 -8.99
CA PHE A 108 -11.47 3.64 -8.78
C PHE A 108 -11.98 2.42 -9.55
N ALA A 109 -13.28 2.17 -9.56
CA ALA A 109 -13.89 1.10 -10.34
C ALA A 109 -13.71 1.28 -11.85
N THR A 110 -13.82 2.51 -12.33
CA THR A 110 -13.58 2.86 -13.73
C THR A 110 -12.14 2.57 -14.11
N GLU A 111 -11.17 3.00 -13.30
CA GLU A 111 -9.75 2.71 -13.54
C GLU A 111 -9.45 1.20 -13.48
N LEU A 112 -10.08 0.45 -12.57
CA LEU A 112 -9.99 -1.02 -12.53
C LEU A 112 -10.53 -1.65 -13.81
N GLY A 113 -11.69 -1.20 -14.31
CA GLY A 113 -12.28 -1.70 -15.56
C GLY A 113 -11.40 -1.41 -16.76
N VAL A 114 -10.79 -0.22 -16.83
CA VAL A 114 -9.81 0.13 -17.86
C VAL A 114 -8.57 -0.73 -17.77
N ALA A 115 -8.03 -0.97 -16.56
CA ALA A 115 -6.87 -1.83 -16.37
C ALA A 115 -7.11 -3.27 -16.85
N VAL A 116 -8.33 -3.80 -16.63
CA VAL A 116 -8.74 -5.14 -17.08
C VAL A 116 -8.91 -5.19 -18.60
N ALA A 117 -9.51 -4.15 -19.19
CA ALA A 117 -9.67 -4.06 -20.64
C ALA A 117 -8.33 -3.90 -21.38
N LEU A 118 -7.32 -3.34 -20.72
CA LEU A 118 -5.93 -3.26 -21.20
C LEU A 118 -5.12 -4.54 -20.91
N SER A 119 -5.71 -5.53 -20.25
CA SER A 119 -5.04 -6.81 -19.99
C SER A 119 -4.96 -7.64 -21.27
N ASP A 120 -3.78 -8.17 -21.60
CA ASP A 120 -3.59 -9.09 -22.72
C ASP A 120 -4.44 -10.36 -22.58
N ASP A 121 -4.85 -10.69 -21.33
CA ASP A 121 -5.84 -11.72 -21.03
C ASP A 121 -7.02 -11.12 -20.22
N VAL A 122 -8.00 -10.58 -20.95
CA VAL A 122 -9.23 -10.00 -20.39
C VAL A 122 -10.06 -11.06 -19.66
N GLY A 123 -10.01 -12.32 -20.12
CA GLY A 123 -10.77 -13.43 -19.53
C GLY A 123 -10.22 -13.81 -18.15
N GLU A 124 -8.91 -13.96 -18.04
CA GLU A 124 -8.23 -14.27 -16.78
C GLU A 124 -8.32 -13.11 -15.78
N ALA A 125 -8.20 -11.86 -16.24
CA ALA A 125 -8.39 -10.68 -15.40
C ALA A 125 -9.85 -10.53 -14.91
N ARG A 126 -10.84 -10.82 -15.75
CA ARG A 126 -12.26 -10.86 -15.36
C ARG A 126 -12.53 -12.00 -14.36
N LEU A 127 -11.94 -13.17 -14.56
CA LEU A 127 -12.05 -14.30 -13.62
C LEU A 127 -11.39 -13.95 -12.27
N ALA A 128 -10.26 -13.26 -12.29
CA ALA A 128 -9.57 -12.79 -11.08
C ALA A 128 -10.43 -11.81 -10.28
N LEU A 129 -11.04 -10.83 -10.94
CA LEU A 129 -11.98 -9.91 -10.29
C LEU A 129 -13.29 -10.61 -9.89
N GLY A 130 -13.78 -11.54 -10.69
CA GLY A 130 -14.96 -12.36 -10.37
C GLY A 130 -14.74 -13.24 -9.14
N GLN A 131 -13.53 -13.78 -8.93
CA GLN A 131 -13.15 -14.52 -7.73
C GLN A 131 -13.06 -13.62 -6.48
N LEU A 132 -12.79 -12.32 -6.66
CA LEU A 132 -12.89 -11.31 -5.59
C LEU A 132 -14.34 -10.93 -5.30
N ALA A 133 -15.20 -10.91 -6.33
CA ALA A 133 -16.63 -10.64 -6.23
C ALA A 133 -17.43 -11.83 -5.65
N GLY A 134 -16.88 -13.05 -5.70
CA GLY A 134 -17.50 -14.26 -5.15
C GLY A 134 -17.66 -14.21 -3.63
N THR A 135 -18.90 -14.01 -3.18
CA THR A 135 -19.37 -13.96 -1.78
C THR A 135 -18.90 -15.15 -0.95
N GLY A 136 -18.03 -14.92 0.05
CA GLY A 136 -17.78 -15.92 1.10
C GLY A 136 -16.50 -15.74 1.93
N GLY A 137 -16.59 -15.00 3.05
CA GLY A 137 -15.72 -15.14 4.23
C GLY A 137 -14.32 -14.52 4.15
N GLY A 138 -14.07 -13.49 4.97
CA GLY A 138 -12.87 -12.64 4.94
C GLY A 138 -11.50 -13.33 5.07
N ALA A 139 -11.42 -14.52 5.67
CA ALA A 139 -10.16 -15.28 5.73
C ALA A 139 -9.87 -16.06 4.43
N ARG A 140 -10.92 -16.54 3.75
CA ARG A 140 -10.82 -17.31 2.51
C ARG A 140 -10.58 -16.41 1.30
N VAL A 141 -11.07 -15.17 1.35
CA VAL A 141 -10.79 -14.12 0.36
C VAL A 141 -9.29 -13.78 0.32
N PHE A 142 -8.62 -13.68 1.46
CA PHE A 142 -7.19 -13.34 1.52
C PHE A 142 -6.28 -14.47 1.00
N SER A 143 -6.61 -15.73 1.31
CA SER A 143 -5.89 -16.89 0.76
C SER A 143 -6.10 -17.04 -0.75
N ARG A 144 -7.32 -16.71 -1.23
CA ARG A 144 -7.64 -16.70 -2.66
C ARG A 144 -6.93 -15.56 -3.39
N LEU A 145 -6.89 -14.35 -2.82
CA LEU A 145 -6.06 -13.24 -3.29
C LEU A 145 -4.62 -13.70 -3.52
N LYS A 146 -4.01 -14.33 -2.51
CA LYS A 146 -2.61 -14.80 -2.59
C LYS A 146 -2.41 -15.88 -3.67
N GLY A 147 -3.40 -16.74 -3.92
CA GLY A 147 -3.37 -17.73 -5.01
C GLY A 147 -3.55 -17.10 -6.39
N LEU A 148 -4.45 -16.12 -6.49
CA LEU A 148 -4.75 -15.35 -7.70
C LEU A 148 -3.53 -14.59 -8.22
N TRP A 149 -2.81 -13.92 -7.32
CA TRP A 149 -1.59 -13.19 -7.62
C TRP A 149 -0.39 -14.09 -7.98
N ARG A 150 -0.47 -15.38 -7.65
CA ARG A 150 0.54 -16.38 -8.01
C ARG A 150 0.28 -17.03 -9.37
N GLY A 151 -0.99 -17.06 -9.80
CA GLY A 151 -1.43 -17.59 -11.08
C GLY A 151 -1.48 -16.53 -12.19
N LEU A 152 -1.74 -15.26 -11.84
CA LEU A 152 -1.65 -14.12 -12.74
C LEU A 152 -0.20 -13.93 -13.21
N GLY A 153 0.15 -14.61 -14.30
CA GLY A 153 1.24 -14.22 -15.18
C GLY A 153 0.84 -12.91 -15.86
N VAL A 154 0.81 -11.81 -15.08
CA VAL A 154 0.46 -10.48 -15.59
C VAL A 154 1.49 -10.13 -16.67
N GLY A 155 1.07 -10.21 -17.93
CA GLY A 155 1.93 -9.92 -19.08
C GLY A 155 2.58 -8.53 -18.96
N PRO A 156 3.81 -8.35 -19.46
CA PRO A 156 4.56 -7.11 -19.32
C PRO A 156 3.85 -5.85 -19.88
N GLY A 157 2.90 -5.98 -20.83
CA GLY A 157 2.11 -4.87 -21.36
C GLY A 157 1.07 -4.33 -20.38
N VAL A 158 0.39 -5.22 -19.64
CA VAL A 158 -0.62 -4.88 -18.62
C VAL A 158 0.00 -4.11 -17.45
N LEU A 159 1.22 -4.49 -17.07
CA LEU A 159 1.99 -3.83 -16.02
C LEU A 159 2.39 -2.40 -16.40
N GLN A 160 2.59 -2.11 -17.69
CA GLN A 160 2.91 -0.75 -18.15
C GLN A 160 1.66 0.13 -18.15
N GLY A 161 0.55 -0.32 -18.73
CA GLY A 161 -0.71 0.44 -18.77
C GLY A 161 -1.35 0.66 -17.40
N ALA A 162 -1.29 -0.32 -16.50
CA ALA A 162 -1.84 -0.20 -15.15
C ALA A 162 -1.00 0.71 -14.22
N ASN A 163 0.29 0.91 -14.52
CA ASN A 163 1.17 1.77 -13.72
C ASN A 163 0.94 3.27 -14.01
N ASP A 164 0.36 3.58 -15.17
CA ASP A 164 -0.03 4.93 -15.57
C ASP A 164 -1.35 5.40 -14.92
N LEU A 165 -2.12 4.47 -14.34
CA LEU A 165 -3.38 4.77 -13.66
C LEU A 165 -3.13 5.37 -12.25
N PRO A 166 -3.71 6.53 -11.91
CA PRO A 166 -3.38 7.21 -10.66
C PRO A 166 -3.83 6.47 -9.39
N ARG A 167 -5.00 5.81 -9.41
CA ARG A 167 -5.62 5.11 -8.28
C ARG A 167 -5.40 3.60 -8.36
N ALA A 168 -5.58 2.99 -9.53
CA ALA A 168 -5.51 1.53 -9.67
C ALA A 168 -4.10 0.94 -9.48
N ARG A 169 -3.04 1.68 -9.86
CA ARG A 169 -1.64 1.21 -9.80
C ARG A 169 -1.17 0.66 -8.45
N TRP A 170 -1.80 1.06 -7.34
CA TRP A 170 -1.38 0.63 -5.99
C TRP A 170 -1.79 -0.82 -5.69
N PHE A 171 -2.74 -1.36 -6.46
CA PHE A 171 -3.29 -2.69 -6.30
C PHE A 171 -2.72 -3.72 -7.28
N PHE A 172 -1.93 -3.30 -8.26
CA PHE A 172 -1.23 -4.20 -9.20
C PHE A 172 0.20 -4.55 -8.72
N PRO A 173 0.79 -5.68 -9.14
CA PRO A 173 2.21 -5.98 -8.96
C PRO A 173 3.02 -4.96 -9.78
N PRO A 174 4.22 -4.50 -9.39
CA PRO A 174 5.05 -4.81 -8.21
C PRO A 174 4.72 -3.96 -6.96
N LYS A 175 3.79 -3.02 -7.11
CA LYS A 175 3.42 -2.04 -6.08
C LYS A 175 2.73 -2.70 -4.88
N ILE A 176 1.96 -3.77 -5.09
CA ILE A 176 1.39 -4.55 -3.99
C ILE A 176 2.47 -5.29 -3.18
N GLY A 177 3.45 -5.91 -3.84
CA GLY A 177 4.55 -6.62 -3.19
C GLY A 177 5.41 -5.70 -2.32
N THR A 178 5.82 -4.55 -2.88
CA THR A 178 6.52 -3.50 -2.11
C THR A 178 5.72 -2.98 -0.92
N THR A 179 4.39 -2.88 -1.04
CA THR A 179 3.52 -2.47 0.08
C THR A 179 3.53 -3.52 1.20
N ILE A 180 3.47 -4.81 0.85
CA ILE A 180 3.52 -5.91 1.82
C ILE A 180 4.88 -5.92 2.54
N THR A 181 5.98 -5.83 1.80
CA THR A 181 7.33 -5.76 2.40
C THR A 181 7.45 -4.57 3.35
N LEU A 182 6.95 -3.42 2.94
CA LEU A 182 7.02 -2.19 3.73
C LEU A 182 6.12 -2.27 4.97
N PHE A 183 4.95 -2.93 4.88
CA PHE A 183 4.11 -3.23 6.03
C PHE A 183 4.85 -4.12 7.05
N PHE A 184 5.51 -5.19 6.61
CA PHE A 184 6.28 -6.04 7.52
C PHE A 184 7.47 -5.31 8.14
N LEU A 185 8.16 -4.47 7.36
CA LEU A 185 9.21 -3.60 7.90
C LEU A 185 8.65 -2.68 8.99
N ALA A 186 7.56 -1.97 8.73
CA ALA A 186 6.92 -1.08 9.71
C ALA A 186 6.42 -1.84 10.95
N LEU A 187 5.90 -3.06 10.78
CA LEU A 187 5.50 -3.93 11.88
C LEU A 187 6.69 -4.28 12.78
N TRP A 188 7.86 -4.58 12.19
CA TRP A 188 9.08 -4.90 12.92
C TRP A 188 9.77 -3.69 13.56
N VAL A 189 9.51 -2.46 13.08
CA VAL A 189 10.02 -1.25 13.73
C VAL A 189 9.56 -1.18 15.18
N VAL A 190 8.33 -1.58 15.50
CA VAL A 190 7.81 -1.49 16.88
C VAL A 190 8.65 -2.31 17.88
N PRO A 191 8.79 -3.64 17.75
CA PRO A 191 9.58 -4.43 18.71
C PRO A 191 11.06 -4.09 18.66
N VAL A 192 11.64 -3.79 17.49
CA VAL A 192 13.06 -3.43 17.38
C VAL A 192 13.33 -2.11 18.09
N SER A 193 12.53 -1.07 17.82
CA SER A 193 12.68 0.22 18.50
C SER A 193 12.43 0.11 19.99
N PHE A 194 11.47 -0.71 20.45
CA PHE A 194 11.25 -0.96 21.87
C PHE A 194 12.47 -1.57 22.56
N VAL A 195 12.97 -2.70 22.03
CA VAL A 195 14.12 -3.42 22.61
C VAL A 195 15.37 -2.54 22.58
N SER A 196 15.64 -1.89 21.46
CA SER A 196 16.78 -0.98 21.35
C SER A 196 16.68 0.21 22.29
N CYS A 197 15.50 0.83 22.40
CA CYS A 197 15.29 1.95 23.33
C CYS A 197 15.52 1.52 24.77
N LEU A 198 15.00 0.35 25.16
CA LEU A 198 15.17 -0.18 26.51
C LEU A 198 16.63 -0.48 26.83
N LEU A 199 17.33 -1.20 25.96
CA LEU A 199 18.74 -1.55 26.17
C LEU A 199 19.65 -0.32 26.21
N LEU A 200 19.43 0.64 25.31
CA LEU A 200 20.22 1.86 25.27
C LEU A 200 19.90 2.80 26.42
N ALA A 201 18.65 2.83 26.91
CA ALA A 201 18.29 3.58 28.12
C ALA A 201 18.96 3.00 29.37
N ILE A 202 19.00 1.66 29.50
CA ILE A 202 19.72 0.99 30.60
C ILE A 202 21.21 1.30 30.52
N ALA A 203 21.80 1.24 29.32
CA ALA A 203 23.21 1.55 29.12
C ALA A 203 23.55 3.02 29.39
N LEU A 204 22.61 3.94 29.15
CA LEU A 204 22.74 5.36 29.50
C LEU A 204 22.67 5.57 31.02
N ALA A 205 21.76 4.87 31.72
CA ALA A 205 21.57 4.99 33.16
C ALA A 205 22.66 4.30 34.01
N ALA A 206 23.38 3.33 33.44
CA ALA A 206 24.47 2.63 34.10
C ALA A 206 25.81 3.40 34.07
N ARG A 207 25.81 4.62 33.55
CA ARG A 207 26.97 5.54 33.51
C ARG A 207 26.81 6.62 34.55
#